data_AF-A0A2C9K0M1-F1
#
_entry.id   AF-A0A2C9K0M1-F1
#
_cell.length_a   1.000
_cell.length_b   1.000
_cell.length_c   1.000
_cell.angle_alpha   90.00
_cell.angle_beta   90.00
_cell.angle_gamma   90.00
#
_symmetry.space_group_name_H-M   'P 1'
#
loop_
_entity.id
_entity.type
_entity.pdbx_description
1 polymer ?
#
loop_
_entity_poly.entity_id
_entity_poly.type
_entity_poly.pdbx_seq_one_letter_code
_entity_poly.pdbx_strand_id
1 'polypeptide(L)'
;MEKDSRRSCVVPQRSNRLRLRLHSAHVTMGNMFSNRQENEAHSQPDKSGHDIKDCPEFPKLSDCHQDLECLDVINDQDNDAEEGETDLVNSKKNPGHSESFSAKTFNLKHLPEDLQDNDLYEYIKTVADLTVRVDVTMISPNRPEFGPKTTQPYPFYNMGNTRNLRTGSGRVWDVDKFQDGVKQSRHFDLITFEKCWCRKCQYSKQPSNVWWEFKLYTPTHVVFDEIEASHTTLRMFYDSVDSPFVSVDTVSIDNAGIEYDSCVLKCVTCDKSLGDKLMEIWKHYENVWEKVFNKYKNCKDKHKLNFIVSHPNGFSKQITVGKWKDNPELANATKFTYVTCTCLGSSEAYAHWERYSELYWFSLVHECLFYRS
;
A
#
# COMPACT_ATOMS: atom_id res chain seq x y z
N MET A 1 23.10 -25.05 52.92
CA MET A 1 22.21 -23.90 52.66
C MET A 1 22.72 -23.19 51.42
N GLU A 2 21.81 -22.95 50.49
CA GLU A 2 21.99 -22.77 49.04
C GLU A 2 22.92 -21.63 48.62
N LYS A 3 23.70 -21.88 47.56
CA LYS A 3 24.38 -20.84 46.79
C LYS A 3 23.54 -20.53 45.55
N ASP A 4 23.04 -19.31 45.54
CA ASP A 4 22.23 -18.68 44.49
C ASP A 4 23.06 -18.47 43.22
N SER A 5 22.68 -19.16 42.13
CA SER A 5 23.33 -19.09 40.82
C SER A 5 22.50 -18.24 39.87
N ARG A 6 22.79 -16.94 39.81
CA ARG A 6 22.23 -16.04 38.80
C ARG A 6 22.96 -16.24 37.48
N ARG A 7 22.30 -16.94 36.54
CA ARG A 7 22.68 -16.93 35.12
C ARG A 7 22.18 -15.64 34.47
N SER A 8 23.08 -14.75 34.09
CA SER A 8 22.75 -13.63 33.19
C SER A 8 22.52 -14.19 31.78
N CYS A 9 21.34 -13.95 31.23
CA CYS A 9 21.07 -14.17 29.82
C CYS A 9 21.69 -13.01 29.04
N VAL A 10 22.86 -13.22 28.45
CA VAL A 10 23.47 -12.29 27.51
C VAL A 10 22.69 -12.38 26.20
N VAL A 11 21.93 -11.32 25.89
CA VAL A 11 21.32 -11.12 24.57
C VAL A 11 22.45 -10.88 23.56
N PRO A 12 22.53 -11.60 22.43
CA PRO A 12 23.55 -11.34 21.43
C PRO A 12 23.32 -9.95 20.82
N GLN A 13 24.28 -9.04 20.98
CA GLN A 13 24.32 -7.80 20.22
C GLN A 13 24.50 -8.14 18.74
N ARG A 14 23.53 -7.74 17.91
CA ARG A 14 23.62 -7.83 16.45
C ARG A 14 24.77 -6.93 15.97
N SER A 15 25.71 -7.53 15.25
CA SER A 15 26.79 -6.82 14.56
C SER A 15 26.20 -6.01 13.39
N ASN A 16 26.27 -4.69 13.49
CA ASN A 16 26.03 -3.77 12.38
C ASN A 16 27.16 -3.91 11.35
N ARG A 17 26.97 -4.79 10.36
CA ARG A 17 27.68 -4.72 9.08
C ARG A 17 26.67 -4.59 7.94
N LEU A 18 26.21 -3.36 7.73
CA LEU A 18 25.71 -2.92 6.42
C LEU A 18 26.08 -1.45 6.23
N ARG A 19 27.10 -1.21 5.41
CA ARG A 19 27.31 0.05 4.71
C ARG A 19 27.59 -0.27 3.24
N LEU A 20 26.95 0.52 2.38
CA LEU A 20 27.08 0.61 0.92
C LEU A 20 26.34 -0.46 0.08
N ARG A 21 25.02 -0.27 -0.09
CA ARG A 21 24.35 -0.41 -1.41
C ARG A 21 23.18 0.57 -1.51
N LEU A 22 23.42 1.75 -2.09
CA LEU A 22 22.39 2.75 -2.40
C LEU A 22 22.23 2.97 -3.92
N HIS A 23 22.60 2.00 -4.77
CA HIS A 23 22.50 2.13 -6.24
C HIS A 23 21.82 0.94 -6.95
N SER A 24 21.20 -0.02 -6.23
CA SER A 24 20.70 -1.26 -6.86
C SER A 24 19.18 -1.36 -7.03
N ALA A 25 18.39 -0.42 -6.49
CA ALA A 25 16.93 -0.51 -6.55
C ALA A 25 16.36 -0.22 -7.96
N HIS A 26 16.98 0.67 -8.74
CA HIS A 26 16.49 1.02 -10.08
C HIS A 26 16.77 -0.03 -11.16
N VAL A 27 17.80 -0.87 -11.01
CA VAL A 27 18.22 -1.84 -12.05
C VAL A 27 17.44 -3.16 -11.97
N THR A 28 16.95 -3.53 -10.78
CA THR A 28 16.27 -4.82 -10.58
C THR A 28 14.83 -4.82 -11.12
N MET A 29 14.19 -3.65 -11.20
CA MET A 29 12.78 -3.51 -11.60
C MET A 29 12.55 -3.57 -13.12
N GLY A 30 13.50 -3.09 -13.94
CA GLY A 30 13.41 -3.19 -15.41
C GLY A 30 13.49 -4.62 -15.94
N ASN A 31 14.21 -5.51 -15.23
CA ASN A 31 14.39 -6.91 -15.62
C ASN A 31 13.17 -7.80 -15.30
N MET A 32 12.23 -7.34 -14.47
CA MET A 32 11.05 -8.13 -14.05
C MET A 32 10.10 -8.44 -15.21
N PHE A 33 9.98 -7.54 -16.18
CA PHE A 33 9.08 -7.71 -17.33
C PHE A 33 9.81 -8.09 -18.63
N SER A 34 11.10 -7.74 -18.76
CA SER A 34 11.91 -8.11 -19.94
C SER A 34 12.11 -9.63 -20.05
N ASN A 35 12.35 -10.33 -18.95
CA ASN A 35 12.56 -11.79 -18.95
C ASN A 35 11.27 -12.61 -19.17
N ARG A 36 10.09 -11.97 -19.08
CA ARG A 36 8.80 -12.61 -19.38
C ARG A 36 8.47 -12.52 -20.88
N GLN A 37 8.84 -11.42 -21.54
CA GLN A 37 8.73 -11.30 -23.01
C GLN A 37 9.66 -12.28 -23.76
N GLU A 38 10.84 -12.61 -23.22
CA GLU A 38 11.77 -13.51 -23.91
C GLU A 38 11.37 -15.00 -23.87
N ASN A 39 10.50 -15.42 -22.94
CA ASN A 39 10.03 -16.81 -22.85
C ASN A 39 8.77 -17.11 -23.69
N GLU A 40 8.24 -16.13 -24.43
CA GLU A 40 7.12 -16.32 -25.37
C GLU A 40 7.60 -16.52 -26.82
N ALA A 41 8.90 -16.45 -27.09
CA ALA A 41 9.46 -16.57 -28.45
C ALA A 41 9.41 -17.98 -29.07
N HIS A 42 8.80 -18.97 -28.42
CA HIS A 42 8.67 -20.35 -28.94
C HIS A 42 7.23 -20.88 -29.04
N SER A 43 6.23 -20.02 -28.84
CA SER A 43 4.85 -20.34 -29.15
C SER A 43 4.52 -19.84 -30.55
N GLN A 44 4.16 -20.76 -31.47
CA GLN A 44 3.72 -20.40 -32.81
C GLN A 44 2.52 -19.42 -32.73
N PRO A 45 2.47 -18.39 -33.59
CA PRO A 45 1.39 -17.42 -33.57
C PRO A 45 0.09 -18.11 -33.96
N ASP A 46 -0.84 -18.19 -33.01
CA ASP A 46 -2.22 -18.58 -33.28
C ASP A 46 -2.84 -17.48 -34.16
N LYS A 47 -3.18 -17.83 -35.40
CA LYS A 47 -3.71 -16.89 -36.41
C LYS A 47 -5.21 -16.64 -36.19
N SER A 48 -5.64 -16.40 -34.97
CA SER A 48 -6.96 -15.81 -34.73
C SER A 48 -6.84 -14.31 -34.94
N GLY A 49 -7.20 -13.86 -36.15
CA GLY A 49 -7.39 -12.44 -36.45
C GLY A 49 -8.49 -11.86 -35.57
N HIS A 50 -8.12 -11.34 -34.40
CA HIS A 50 -8.93 -10.37 -33.68
C HIS A 50 -8.51 -8.99 -34.17
N ASP A 51 -9.28 -8.50 -35.13
CA ASP A 51 -9.40 -7.07 -35.42
C ASP A 51 -9.62 -6.33 -34.08
N ILE A 52 -8.58 -5.67 -33.58
CA ILE A 52 -8.71 -4.65 -32.52
C ILE A 52 -9.34 -3.43 -33.20
N LYS A 53 -10.63 -3.54 -33.49
CA LYS A 53 -11.45 -2.42 -33.95
C LYS A 53 -11.82 -1.58 -32.73
N ASP A 54 -11.32 -0.35 -32.78
CA ASP A 54 -11.92 0.85 -32.20
C ASP A 54 -12.14 0.83 -30.67
N CYS A 55 -11.35 1.66 -29.97
CA CYS A 55 -11.84 2.25 -28.73
C CYS A 55 -13.19 2.92 -29.08
N PRO A 56 -14.33 2.48 -28.52
CA PRO A 56 -15.63 2.92 -28.99
C PRO A 56 -15.72 4.46 -28.90
N GLU A 57 -16.03 5.14 -30.00
CA GLU A 57 -16.22 6.59 -30.00
C GLU A 57 -17.48 6.94 -29.18
N PHE A 58 -17.37 7.87 -28.23
CA PHE A 58 -18.48 8.24 -27.34
C PHE A 58 -18.68 9.77 -27.28
N PRO A 59 -19.92 10.21 -26.98
CA PRO A 59 -20.29 11.62 -27.01
C PRO A 59 -19.53 12.45 -25.96
N LYS A 60 -19.17 13.67 -26.36
CA LYS A 60 -18.44 14.65 -25.53
C LYS A 60 -19.34 15.17 -24.40
N LEU A 61 -18.88 15.05 -23.15
CA LEU A 61 -19.47 15.77 -22.00
C LEU A 61 -18.95 17.22 -21.97
N SER A 62 -19.85 18.17 -21.72
CA SER A 62 -19.56 19.60 -21.63
C SER A 62 -19.07 20.00 -20.23
N ASP A 63 -18.05 20.87 -20.20
CA ASP A 63 -17.32 21.35 -19.01
C ASP A 63 -18.17 22.18 -18.04
N CYS A 64 -17.93 21.99 -16.73
CA CYS A 64 -18.45 22.83 -15.67
C CYS A 64 -17.26 23.39 -14.87
N HIS A 65 -17.02 24.70 -14.98
CA HIS A 65 -16.03 25.44 -14.20
C HIS A 65 -16.68 26.04 -12.96
N GLN A 66 -16.05 25.91 -11.78
CA GLN A 66 -16.20 26.85 -10.67
C GLN A 66 -14.99 26.74 -9.72
N ASP A 67 -14.38 27.88 -9.45
CA ASP A 67 -13.29 28.10 -8.48
C ASP A 67 -13.88 28.29 -7.08
N LEU A 68 -13.20 27.81 -6.02
CA LEU A 68 -13.42 28.26 -4.64
C LEU A 68 -12.26 27.85 -3.70
N GLU A 69 -11.82 28.80 -2.89
CA GLU A 69 -10.83 28.66 -1.80
C GLU A 69 -11.52 28.30 -0.48
N CYS A 70 -10.92 27.42 0.35
CA CYS A 70 -11.28 27.25 1.76
C CYS A 70 -10.05 26.87 2.61
N LEU A 71 -9.90 27.51 3.78
CA LEU A 71 -9.01 27.19 4.90
C LEU A 71 -9.85 26.57 6.03
N ASP A 72 -9.28 25.64 6.82
CA ASP A 72 -9.50 25.49 8.27
C ASP A 72 -8.70 24.30 8.85
N VAL A 73 -8.18 24.50 10.07
CA VAL A 73 -7.34 23.58 10.89
C VAL A 73 -8.21 22.82 11.89
N ILE A 74 -7.99 21.51 12.06
CA ILE A 74 -8.58 20.71 13.15
C ILE A 74 -7.45 20.14 14.01
N ASN A 75 -7.48 20.46 15.30
CA ASN A 75 -6.71 19.80 16.36
C ASN A 75 -7.55 18.64 16.91
N ASP A 76 -7.17 17.41 16.63
CA ASP A 76 -7.80 16.23 17.25
C ASP A 76 -7.03 15.86 18.54
N GLN A 77 -7.57 16.30 19.68
CA GLN A 77 -7.43 15.62 20.96
C GLN A 77 -8.82 15.16 21.35
N ASP A 78 -9.08 13.85 21.33
CA ASP A 78 -9.76 13.15 22.41
C ASP A 78 -9.69 11.63 22.19
N ASN A 79 -9.17 10.95 23.22
CA ASN A 79 -9.25 9.50 23.40
C ASN A 79 -10.63 9.19 23.99
N ASP A 80 -11.38 8.31 23.36
CA ASP A 80 -12.13 7.18 23.96
C ASP A 80 -13.00 6.55 22.86
N ALA A 81 -12.50 5.47 22.26
CA ALA A 81 -13.14 4.79 21.14
C ALA A 81 -13.98 3.59 21.63
N GLU A 82 -15.19 3.86 22.11
CA GLU A 82 -16.34 2.94 22.06
C GLU A 82 -17.64 3.77 22.06
N GLU A 83 -18.08 4.23 20.88
CA GLU A 83 -19.49 4.30 20.43
C GLU A 83 -19.63 5.22 19.20
N GLY A 84 -20.10 4.66 18.08
CA GLY A 84 -20.70 5.41 16.96
C GLY A 84 -19.86 5.54 15.69
N GLU A 85 -20.15 4.73 14.67
CA GLU A 85 -19.68 4.91 13.26
C GLU A 85 -20.22 6.19 12.58
N THR A 86 -20.75 7.18 13.31
CA THR A 86 -21.53 8.30 12.75
C THR A 86 -20.75 9.55 12.38
N ASP A 87 -19.44 9.65 12.66
CA ASP A 87 -18.66 10.88 12.44
C ASP A 87 -17.87 10.96 11.12
N LEU A 88 -18.08 10.03 10.18
CA LEU A 88 -17.57 10.16 8.80
C LEU A 88 -18.22 11.32 8.01
N VAL A 89 -19.26 11.96 8.55
CA VAL A 89 -20.17 12.87 7.83
C VAL A 89 -19.62 14.30 7.64
N ASN A 90 -18.58 14.74 8.38
CA ASN A 90 -18.18 16.16 8.38
C ASN A 90 -16.90 16.52 7.61
N SER A 91 -16.44 15.69 6.67
CA SER A 91 -15.35 16.08 5.78
C SER A 91 -15.84 17.01 4.66
N LYS A 92 -16.10 18.28 5.00
CA LYS A 92 -16.46 19.37 4.06
C LYS A 92 -15.36 19.73 3.05
N LYS A 93 -14.22 19.04 3.04
CA LYS A 93 -13.04 19.40 2.23
C LYS A 93 -13.32 19.40 0.72
N ASN A 94 -14.44 18.83 0.27
CA ASN A 94 -14.75 18.64 -1.15
C ASN A 94 -16.28 18.51 -1.39
N PRO A 95 -17.07 19.61 -1.28
CA PRO A 95 -18.51 19.58 -1.50
C PRO A 95 -18.82 19.30 -2.97
N GLY A 96 -19.04 18.02 -3.31
CA GLY A 96 -19.31 17.56 -4.68
C GLY A 96 -18.54 16.31 -5.12
N HIS A 97 -17.70 15.74 -4.26
CA HIS A 97 -16.79 14.66 -4.65
C HIS A 97 -17.23 13.29 -4.11
N SER A 98 -17.36 12.35 -5.06
CA SER A 98 -17.39 10.89 -4.98
C SER A 98 -17.77 10.24 -3.64
N GLU A 99 -18.90 9.54 -3.66
CA GLU A 99 -19.32 8.61 -2.60
C GLU A 99 -18.18 7.65 -2.24
N SER A 100 -17.91 7.53 -0.94
CA SER A 100 -17.02 6.50 -0.41
C SER A 100 -17.87 5.28 -0.05
N PHE A 101 -17.47 4.12 -0.53
CA PHE A 101 -18.21 2.89 -0.37
C PHE A 101 -17.46 1.94 0.56
N SER A 102 -18.16 1.29 1.49
CA SER A 102 -17.56 0.18 2.23
C SER A 102 -17.10 -0.90 1.26
N ALA A 103 -15.91 -1.46 1.50
CA ALA A 103 -15.40 -2.58 0.70
C ALA A 103 -16.35 -3.78 0.67
N LYS A 104 -17.18 -3.95 1.72
CA LYS A 104 -18.22 -5.00 1.82
C LYS A 104 -19.40 -4.76 0.89
N THR A 105 -19.81 -3.51 0.69
CA THR A 105 -20.99 -3.15 -0.13
C THR A 105 -20.63 -2.74 -1.56
N PHE A 106 -19.34 -2.53 -1.84
CA PHE A 106 -18.86 -2.16 -3.16
C PHE A 106 -19.21 -3.20 -4.23
N ASN A 107 -19.90 -2.76 -5.28
CA ASN A 107 -20.37 -3.59 -6.38
C ASN A 107 -20.18 -2.85 -7.72
N LEU A 108 -20.37 -3.57 -8.83
CA LEU A 108 -20.16 -3.06 -10.18
C LEU A 108 -20.90 -1.74 -10.47
N LYS A 109 -22.10 -1.53 -9.90
CA LYS A 109 -22.93 -0.34 -10.16
C LYS A 109 -22.38 0.94 -9.54
N HIS A 110 -21.42 0.82 -8.61
CA HIS A 110 -20.72 1.98 -8.04
C HIS A 110 -19.64 2.52 -8.98
N LEU A 111 -19.33 1.82 -10.08
CA LEU A 111 -18.48 2.34 -11.14
C LEU A 111 -19.28 3.24 -12.09
N PRO A 112 -18.63 4.25 -12.71
CA PRO A 112 -19.21 5.00 -13.82
C PRO A 112 -19.78 4.06 -14.87
N GLU A 113 -20.92 4.41 -15.48
CA GLU A 113 -21.66 3.54 -16.41
C GLU A 113 -20.79 3.02 -17.56
N ASP A 114 -19.90 3.86 -18.10
CA ASP A 114 -18.96 3.53 -19.17
C ASP A 114 -17.78 2.64 -18.72
N LEU A 115 -17.66 2.40 -17.41
CA LEU A 115 -16.62 1.65 -16.74
C LEU A 115 -17.19 0.54 -15.85
N GLN A 116 -18.46 0.17 -16.01
CA GLN A 116 -19.07 -1.01 -15.36
C GLN A 116 -18.55 -2.30 -15.99
N ASP A 117 -17.25 -2.51 -15.84
CA ASP A 117 -16.48 -3.61 -16.39
C ASP A 117 -16.10 -4.63 -15.32
N ASN A 118 -16.33 -5.92 -15.60
CA ASN A 118 -16.07 -6.99 -14.63
C ASN A 118 -14.58 -7.10 -14.28
N ASP A 119 -13.67 -6.98 -15.26
CA ASP A 119 -12.24 -7.06 -14.99
C ASP A 119 -11.77 -5.90 -14.09
N LEU A 120 -12.28 -4.69 -14.33
CA LEU A 120 -12.00 -3.51 -13.48
C LEU A 120 -12.60 -3.65 -12.07
N TYR A 121 -13.83 -4.15 -11.96
CA TYR A 121 -14.45 -4.42 -10.67
C TYR A 121 -13.64 -5.44 -9.85
N GLU A 122 -13.28 -6.57 -10.45
CA GLU A 122 -12.44 -7.59 -9.83
C GLU A 122 -11.05 -7.05 -9.46
N TYR A 123 -10.49 -6.14 -10.28
CA TYR A 123 -9.24 -5.46 -9.96
C TYR A 123 -9.36 -4.64 -8.68
N ILE A 124 -10.40 -3.83 -8.56
CA ILE A 124 -10.64 -3.01 -7.35
C ILE A 124 -10.87 -3.90 -6.12
N LYS A 125 -11.59 -5.02 -6.28
CA LYS A 125 -11.82 -5.99 -5.20
C LYS A 125 -10.53 -6.67 -4.74
N THR A 126 -9.68 -7.13 -5.66
CA THR A 126 -8.38 -7.72 -5.31
C THR A 126 -7.43 -6.72 -4.67
N VAL A 127 -7.44 -5.46 -5.12
CA VAL A 127 -6.74 -4.38 -4.43
C VAL A 127 -7.26 -4.26 -3.00
N ALA A 128 -8.58 -4.23 -2.80
CA ALA A 128 -9.17 -4.13 -1.47
C ALA A 128 -8.76 -5.31 -0.58
N ASP A 129 -8.68 -6.53 -1.11
CA ASP A 129 -8.22 -7.70 -0.35
C ASP A 129 -6.74 -7.61 0.05
N LEU A 130 -5.91 -6.93 -0.74
CA LEU A 130 -4.50 -6.66 -0.45
C LEU A 130 -4.27 -5.38 0.40
N THR A 131 -5.28 -4.52 0.54
CA THR A 131 -5.22 -3.34 1.42
C THR A 131 -5.30 -3.76 2.88
N VAL A 132 -4.40 -3.22 3.68
CA VAL A 132 -4.23 -3.53 5.10
C VAL A 132 -4.29 -2.26 5.93
N ARG A 133 -4.78 -2.39 7.16
CA ARG A 133 -4.70 -1.33 8.16
C ARG A 133 -3.36 -1.45 8.89
N VAL A 134 -2.63 -0.34 8.99
CA VAL A 134 -1.33 -0.24 9.65
C VAL A 134 -1.52 0.47 10.97
N ASP A 135 -1.29 -0.22 12.09
CA ASP A 135 -1.39 0.34 13.44
C ASP A 135 0.02 0.59 14.01
N VAL A 136 0.37 1.83 14.29
CA VAL A 136 1.69 2.24 14.80
C VAL A 136 1.53 2.86 16.18
N THR A 137 2.21 2.31 17.17
CA THR A 137 2.06 2.75 18.58
C THR A 137 3.20 3.60 19.11
N MET A 138 4.26 3.82 18.31
CA MET A 138 5.44 4.59 18.68
C MET A 138 5.71 5.66 17.63
N ILE A 139 6.10 6.86 18.09
CA ILE A 139 6.59 7.94 17.22
C ILE A 139 8.09 8.03 17.39
N SER A 140 8.83 7.84 16.30
CA SER A 140 10.29 7.85 16.34
C SER A 140 10.83 9.22 16.74
N PRO A 141 11.83 9.29 17.63
CA PRO A 141 12.55 10.54 17.89
C PRO A 141 13.42 10.98 16.70
N ASN A 142 13.57 10.14 15.68
CA ASN A 142 14.40 10.42 14.51
C ASN A 142 13.64 11.10 13.37
N ARG A 143 12.34 11.36 13.53
CA ARG A 143 11.56 12.12 12.53
C ARG A 143 12.23 13.50 12.32
N PRO A 144 12.41 13.96 11.07
CA PRO A 144 13.02 15.26 10.81
C PRO A 144 12.09 16.38 11.28
N GLU A 145 12.65 17.55 11.59
CA GLU A 145 11.83 18.72 11.93
C GLU A 145 10.98 19.17 10.74
N PHE A 146 11.55 19.16 9.52
CA PHE A 146 10.90 19.64 8.31
C PHE A 146 10.82 18.58 7.22
N GLY A 147 9.81 18.68 6.37
CA GLY A 147 9.71 17.89 5.14
C GLY A 147 10.83 18.23 4.14
N PRO A 148 11.20 17.30 3.24
CA PRO A 148 12.32 17.46 2.30
C PRO A 148 12.22 18.75 1.47
N LYS A 149 13.23 19.62 1.57
CA LYS A 149 13.30 20.90 0.83
C LYS A 149 12.14 21.86 1.14
N THR A 150 11.49 21.71 2.29
CA THR A 150 10.42 22.59 2.75
C THR A 150 10.77 23.18 4.11
N THR A 151 10.01 24.19 4.55
CA THR A 151 9.99 24.67 5.94
C THR A 151 8.75 24.17 6.68
N GLN A 152 8.00 23.24 6.09
CA GLN A 152 6.79 22.69 6.68
C GLN A 152 7.16 21.61 7.68
N PRO A 153 6.63 21.64 8.91
CA PRO A 153 6.93 20.62 9.91
C PRO A 153 6.59 19.22 9.40
N TYR A 154 7.49 18.24 9.63
CA TYR A 154 7.20 16.86 9.26
C TYR A 154 6.12 16.28 10.19
N PRO A 155 5.20 15.44 9.67
CA PRO A 155 4.14 14.86 10.49
C PRO A 155 4.67 14.21 11.76
N PHE A 156 4.08 14.60 12.90
CA PHE A 156 4.36 14.07 14.24
C PHE A 156 5.78 14.33 14.80
N TYR A 157 6.59 15.21 14.19
CA TYR A 157 7.93 15.54 14.70
C TYR A 157 7.93 15.95 16.19
N ASN A 158 7.04 16.86 16.60
CA ASN A 158 6.95 17.36 17.98
C ASN A 158 6.47 16.32 19.00
N MET A 159 6.11 15.11 18.56
CA MET A 159 5.59 14.02 19.39
C MET A 159 6.58 12.85 19.52
N GLY A 160 7.86 13.05 19.21
CA GLY A 160 8.89 12.01 19.32
C GLY A 160 8.95 11.37 20.72
N ASN A 161 9.22 10.06 20.77
CA ASN A 161 9.25 9.22 21.97
C ASN A 161 7.90 9.07 22.71
N THR A 162 6.78 9.54 22.14
CA THR A 162 5.46 9.30 22.72
C THR A 162 4.84 8.01 22.19
N ARG A 163 3.95 7.42 22.99
CA ARG A 163 3.16 6.25 22.63
C ARG A 163 1.73 6.67 22.36
N ASN A 164 1.42 6.94 21.10
CA ASN A 164 0.09 7.26 20.63
C ASN A 164 -0.25 6.28 19.50
N LEU A 165 -1.41 5.63 19.57
CA LEU A 165 -1.88 4.80 18.49
C LEU A 165 -2.20 5.70 17.30
N ARG A 166 -1.49 5.47 16.20
CA ARG A 166 -1.80 6.04 14.90
C ARG A 166 -2.16 4.90 13.96
N THR A 167 -3.04 5.20 13.04
CA THR A 167 -3.51 4.24 12.05
C THR A 167 -3.26 4.79 10.67
N GLY A 168 -2.83 3.92 9.76
CA GLY A 168 -2.78 4.25 8.35
C GLY A 168 -3.17 3.09 7.45
N SER A 169 -2.92 3.27 6.17
CA SER A 169 -3.22 2.28 5.14
C SER A 169 -1.93 1.77 4.50
N GLY A 170 -1.91 0.50 4.14
CA GLY A 170 -0.87 -0.07 3.31
C GLY A 170 -1.45 -1.02 2.28
N ARG A 171 -0.62 -1.46 1.34
CA ARG A 171 -0.99 -2.47 0.34
C ARG A 171 0.09 -3.54 0.25
N VAL A 172 -0.31 -4.80 0.33
CA VAL A 172 0.58 -5.93 0.04
C VAL A 172 0.92 -5.92 -1.45
N TRP A 173 2.20 -5.94 -1.80
CA TRP A 173 2.66 -5.85 -3.19
C TRP A 173 3.38 -7.10 -3.70
N ASP A 174 3.99 -7.87 -2.80
CA ASP A 174 4.71 -9.10 -3.14
C ASP A 174 4.53 -10.13 -2.03
N VAL A 175 4.38 -11.41 -2.39
CA VAL A 175 4.17 -12.52 -1.46
C VAL A 175 4.97 -13.74 -1.88
N ASP A 176 5.93 -14.12 -1.05
CA ASP A 176 6.84 -15.21 -1.29
C ASP A 176 6.71 -16.29 -0.24
N LYS A 177 6.56 -17.54 -0.68
CA LYS A 177 6.61 -18.72 0.18
C LYS A 177 8.04 -19.24 0.26
N PHE A 178 8.42 -19.63 1.46
CA PHE A 178 9.69 -20.23 1.78
C PHE A 178 9.45 -21.60 2.36
N GLN A 179 10.29 -22.55 1.96
CA GLN A 179 10.34 -23.88 2.53
C GLN A 179 11.80 -24.29 2.69
N ASP A 180 12.19 -24.63 3.92
CA ASP A 180 13.55 -25.04 4.27
C ASP A 180 14.62 -24.02 3.82
N GLY A 181 14.31 -22.73 3.95
CA GLY A 181 15.19 -21.64 3.50
C GLY A 181 15.16 -21.32 2.01
N VAL A 182 14.37 -22.05 1.23
CA VAL A 182 14.30 -21.90 -0.23
C VAL A 182 13.03 -21.16 -0.64
N LYS A 183 13.19 -20.04 -1.36
CA LYS A 183 12.11 -19.34 -2.07
C LYS A 183 11.42 -20.29 -3.04
N GLN A 184 10.10 -20.35 -3.00
CA GLN A 184 9.31 -21.16 -3.94
C GLN A 184 8.89 -20.36 -5.19
N SER A 185 9.11 -19.04 -5.22
CA SER A 185 8.88 -18.21 -6.41
C SER A 185 10.07 -18.29 -7.38
N ARG A 186 9.86 -17.87 -8.63
CA ARG A 186 10.86 -17.97 -9.71
C ARG A 186 12.01 -16.97 -9.59
N HIS A 187 11.98 -16.09 -8.60
CA HIS A 187 12.96 -15.02 -8.44
C HIS A 187 14.13 -15.49 -7.58
N PHE A 188 15.32 -15.52 -8.18
CA PHE A 188 16.57 -15.82 -7.48
C PHE A 188 16.97 -14.63 -6.63
N ASP A 189 16.51 -14.61 -5.38
CA ASP A 189 17.08 -13.75 -4.34
C ASP A 189 18.07 -14.56 -3.48
N LEU A 190 19.17 -13.91 -3.11
CA LEU A 190 20.11 -14.46 -2.13
C LEU A 190 19.47 -14.38 -0.74
N ILE A 191 18.77 -15.44 -0.37
CA ILE A 191 18.11 -15.54 0.94
C ILE A 191 19.12 -15.97 1.99
N THR A 192 19.02 -15.34 3.17
CA THR A 192 19.93 -15.57 4.30
C THR A 192 19.32 -16.36 5.45
N PHE A 193 18.01 -16.68 5.41
CA PHE A 193 17.31 -17.34 6.52
C PHE A 193 16.98 -18.79 6.20
N GLU A 194 17.46 -19.72 7.04
CA GLU A 194 17.10 -21.15 6.96
C GLU A 194 15.72 -21.45 7.57
N LYS A 195 15.21 -20.54 8.42
CA LYS A 195 14.01 -20.73 9.26
C LYS A 195 13.19 -19.44 9.30
N CYS A 196 11.90 -19.58 9.62
CA CYS A 196 11.01 -18.44 9.79
C CYS A 196 11.53 -17.46 10.86
N TRP A 197 11.60 -16.18 10.51
CA TRP A 197 12.05 -15.12 11.40
C TRP A 197 10.90 -14.35 12.08
N CYS A 198 9.66 -14.86 12.04
CA CYS A 198 8.58 -14.27 12.83
C CYS A 198 8.88 -14.35 14.33
N ARG A 199 8.31 -13.44 15.13
CA ARG A 199 8.55 -13.37 16.58
C ARG A 199 8.33 -14.72 17.27
N LYS A 200 7.24 -15.43 16.92
CA LYS A 200 6.92 -16.76 17.48
C LYS A 200 8.01 -17.79 17.19
N CYS A 201 8.55 -17.82 15.97
CA CYS A 201 9.57 -18.77 15.56
C CYS A 201 10.95 -18.45 16.14
N GLN A 202 11.31 -17.18 16.30
CA GLN A 202 12.60 -16.77 16.88
C GLN A 202 12.81 -17.31 18.31
N TYR A 203 11.73 -17.45 19.09
CA TYR A 203 11.79 -17.96 20.46
C TYR A 203 11.39 -19.43 20.59
N SER A 204 10.96 -20.07 19.49
CA SER A 204 10.55 -21.47 19.50
C SER A 204 11.75 -22.41 19.40
N LYS A 205 11.71 -23.54 20.12
CA LYS A 205 12.65 -24.66 19.92
C LYS A 205 12.41 -25.40 18.59
N GLN A 206 11.21 -25.24 18.04
CA GLN A 206 10.76 -25.82 16.77
C GLN A 206 10.24 -24.68 15.88
N PRO A 207 11.15 -23.85 15.34
CA PRO A 207 10.75 -22.82 14.39
C PRO A 207 10.19 -23.46 13.12
N SER A 208 9.19 -22.81 12.51
CA SER A 208 8.62 -23.29 11.25
C SER A 208 9.65 -23.27 10.13
N ASN A 209 9.72 -24.37 9.38
CA ASN A 209 10.48 -24.47 8.14
C ASN A 209 9.68 -24.01 6.91
N VAL A 210 8.38 -23.73 7.07
CA VAL A 210 7.54 -23.13 6.03
C VAL A 210 7.02 -21.79 6.51
N TRP A 211 7.20 -20.74 5.72
CA TRP A 211 6.70 -19.40 6.04
C TRP A 211 6.45 -18.59 4.78
N TRP A 212 5.80 -17.44 4.97
CA TRP A 212 5.55 -16.47 3.92
C TRP A 212 6.17 -15.16 4.34
N GLU A 213 6.98 -14.60 3.45
CA GLU A 213 7.38 -13.20 3.52
C GLU A 213 6.51 -12.44 2.55
N PHE A 214 6.11 -11.25 2.94
CA PHE A 214 5.42 -10.35 2.03
C PHE A 214 5.90 -8.95 2.28
N LYS A 215 5.80 -8.12 1.24
CA LYS A 215 6.18 -6.73 1.32
C LYS A 215 4.94 -5.86 1.24
N LEU A 216 4.96 -4.79 2.01
CA LEU A 216 3.84 -3.87 2.17
C LEU A 216 4.31 -2.46 1.85
N TYR A 217 3.60 -1.81 0.94
CA TYR A 217 3.82 -0.41 0.62
C TYR A 217 2.93 0.46 1.50
N THR A 218 3.52 1.47 2.14
CA THR A 218 2.85 2.46 2.98
C THR A 218 3.60 3.79 2.85
N PRO A 219 3.00 4.93 3.16
CA PRO A 219 3.75 6.17 3.20
C PRO A 219 4.78 6.20 4.34
N THR A 220 5.90 6.90 4.14
CA THR A 220 6.96 7.05 5.15
C THR A 220 6.48 7.86 6.36
N HIS A 221 5.54 8.78 6.19
CA HIS A 221 4.97 9.50 7.33
C HIS A 221 4.12 8.59 8.24
N VAL A 222 3.60 7.46 7.73
CA VAL A 222 2.89 6.45 8.55
C VAL A 222 3.89 5.67 9.39
N VAL A 223 4.86 5.01 8.73
CA VAL A 223 5.97 4.27 9.35
C VAL A 223 7.31 4.83 8.87
N PHE A 224 7.98 5.57 9.75
CA PHE A 224 9.16 6.36 9.39
C PHE A 224 10.46 5.55 9.37
N ASP A 225 10.71 4.75 10.41
CA ASP A 225 11.96 4.01 10.58
C ASP A 225 11.75 2.67 11.32
N GLU A 226 12.85 1.98 11.63
CA GLU A 226 12.85 0.69 12.31
C GLU A 226 12.27 0.77 13.75
N ILE A 227 12.34 1.94 14.39
CA ILE A 227 11.74 2.14 15.73
C ILE A 227 10.23 2.05 15.60
N GLU A 228 9.65 2.72 14.62
CA GLU A 228 8.20 2.64 14.37
C GLU A 228 7.78 1.28 13.83
N ALA A 229 8.54 0.71 12.89
CA ALA A 229 8.26 -0.61 12.32
C ALA A 229 8.20 -1.71 13.40
N SER A 230 9.13 -1.70 14.36
CA SER A 230 9.12 -2.65 15.48
C SER A 230 7.94 -2.49 16.46
N HIS A 231 7.20 -1.39 16.36
CA HIS A 231 5.98 -1.08 17.12
C HIS A 231 4.74 -0.99 16.22
N THR A 232 4.81 -1.60 15.04
CA THR A 232 3.74 -1.66 14.05
C THR A 232 3.05 -3.02 14.08
N THR A 233 1.71 -3.02 14.01
CA THR A 233 0.88 -4.20 13.77
C THR A 233 0.07 -3.98 12.51
N LEU A 234 -0.13 -5.03 11.71
CA LEU A 234 -0.94 -5.00 10.51
C LEU A 234 -2.24 -5.73 10.78
N ARG A 235 -3.39 -5.10 10.51
CA ARG A 235 -4.71 -5.75 10.55
C ARG A 235 -5.17 -6.03 9.12
N MET A 236 -5.24 -7.32 8.80
CA MET A 236 -5.58 -7.85 7.48
C MET A 236 -7.10 -8.02 7.37
N PHE A 237 -7.65 -7.90 6.16
CA PHE A 237 -9.04 -8.24 5.83
C PHE A 237 -10.11 -7.50 6.67
N TYR A 238 -9.84 -6.25 7.07
CA TYR A 238 -10.75 -5.45 7.91
C TYR A 238 -11.80 -4.68 7.09
N ASP A 239 -12.76 -5.40 6.52
CA ASP A 239 -13.81 -4.82 5.67
C ASP A 239 -15.01 -4.25 6.44
N SER A 240 -15.22 -4.71 7.68
CA SER A 240 -16.29 -4.27 8.58
C SER A 240 -15.93 -4.55 10.04
N VAL A 241 -16.67 -3.98 10.98
CA VAL A 241 -16.50 -4.23 12.43
C VAL A 241 -16.58 -5.72 12.80
N ASP A 242 -17.40 -6.49 12.06
CA ASP A 242 -17.58 -7.94 12.26
C ASP A 242 -16.49 -8.79 11.59
N SER A 243 -15.55 -8.18 10.86
CA SER A 243 -14.49 -8.92 10.17
C SER A 243 -13.59 -9.64 11.19
N PRO A 244 -13.18 -10.88 10.91
CA PRO A 244 -12.31 -11.63 11.81
C PRO A 244 -11.01 -10.87 12.07
N PHE A 245 -10.55 -10.91 13.32
CA PHE A 245 -9.30 -10.26 13.70
C PHE A 245 -8.10 -11.09 13.23
N VAL A 246 -7.50 -10.67 12.12
CA VAL A 246 -6.30 -11.29 11.54
C VAL A 246 -5.16 -10.28 11.58
N SER A 247 -4.10 -10.57 12.32
CA SER A 247 -2.99 -9.62 12.51
C SER A 247 -1.60 -10.21 12.26
N VAL A 248 -0.67 -9.34 11.84
CA VAL A 248 0.76 -9.62 11.69
C VAL A 248 1.55 -8.56 12.47
N ASP A 249 2.44 -9.00 13.36
CA ASP A 249 3.17 -8.15 14.32
C ASP A 249 4.69 -8.18 14.14
N THR A 250 5.19 -8.91 13.14
CA THR A 250 6.61 -8.94 12.81
C THR A 250 6.83 -8.14 11.53
N VAL A 251 7.28 -6.90 11.72
CA VAL A 251 7.46 -5.89 10.67
C VAL A 251 8.86 -5.28 10.80
N SER A 252 9.54 -5.06 9.68
CA SER A 252 10.83 -4.33 9.60
C SER A 252 10.86 -3.44 8.36
N ILE A 253 11.73 -2.44 8.32
CA ILE A 253 11.93 -1.63 7.12
C ILE A 253 12.73 -2.41 6.07
N ASP A 254 12.21 -2.51 4.85
CA ASP A 254 12.97 -2.93 3.66
C ASP A 254 13.63 -1.70 3.01
N ASN A 255 12.83 -0.65 2.80
CA ASN A 255 13.27 0.63 2.25
C ASN A 255 12.36 1.76 2.74
N ALA A 256 12.90 2.93 3.06
CA ALA A 256 12.12 4.10 3.42
C ALA A 256 12.76 5.37 2.84
N GLY A 257 11.97 6.20 2.18
CA GLY A 257 12.40 7.46 1.60
C GLY A 257 11.41 8.57 1.91
N ILE A 258 11.90 9.66 2.50
CA ILE A 258 11.05 10.82 2.84
C ILE A 258 10.76 11.69 1.62
N GLU A 259 11.66 11.72 0.64
CA GLU A 259 11.58 12.55 -0.56
C GLU A 259 10.35 12.24 -1.42
N TYR A 260 9.94 10.97 -1.41
CA TYR A 260 8.77 10.48 -2.13
C TYR A 260 7.68 9.97 -1.19
N ASP A 261 7.89 10.16 0.12
CA ASP A 261 7.00 9.66 1.16
C ASP A 261 6.61 8.18 0.98
N SER A 262 7.62 7.35 0.65
CA SER A 262 7.45 5.96 0.28
C SER A 262 8.21 5.04 1.24
N CYS A 263 7.49 4.12 1.86
CA CYS A 263 8.04 3.11 2.75
C CYS A 263 7.60 1.70 2.33
N VAL A 264 8.56 0.79 2.25
CA VAL A 264 8.37 -0.63 2.01
C VAL A 264 8.70 -1.35 3.30
N LEU A 265 7.68 -1.98 3.88
CA LEU A 265 7.83 -2.85 5.03
C LEU A 265 8.05 -4.28 4.54
N LYS A 266 8.94 -4.99 5.24
CA LYS A 266 9.10 -6.44 5.14
C LYS A 266 8.34 -7.09 6.29
N CYS A 267 7.48 -8.05 5.96
CA CYS A 267 6.59 -8.71 6.91
C CYS A 267 6.74 -10.23 6.79
N VAL A 268 6.38 -10.95 7.86
CA VAL A 268 6.47 -12.41 7.88
C VAL A 268 5.32 -13.06 8.65
N THR A 269 4.85 -14.18 8.14
CA THR A 269 3.94 -15.09 8.86
C THR A 269 4.34 -16.54 8.66
N CYS A 270 4.22 -17.35 9.71
CA CYS A 270 4.27 -18.81 9.63
C CYS A 270 2.87 -19.44 9.77
N ASP A 271 1.81 -18.64 9.80
CA ASP A 271 0.44 -19.13 9.73
C ASP A 271 0.15 -19.56 8.29
N LYS A 272 0.01 -20.87 8.09
CA LYS A 272 -0.23 -21.45 6.77
C LYS A 272 -1.52 -20.94 6.14
N SER A 273 -2.59 -20.79 6.92
CA SER A 273 -3.88 -20.36 6.40
C SER A 273 -3.83 -18.92 5.87
N LEU A 274 -3.18 -18.03 6.62
CA LEU A 274 -2.96 -16.64 6.21
C LEU A 274 -2.02 -16.55 5.01
N GLY A 275 -0.90 -17.27 5.04
CA GLY A 275 0.11 -17.24 4.00
C GLY A 275 -0.37 -17.79 2.65
N ASP A 276 -1.03 -18.95 2.66
CA ASP A 276 -1.62 -19.53 1.45
C ASP A 276 -2.73 -18.60 0.88
N LYS A 277 -3.57 -18.02 1.75
CA LYS A 277 -4.60 -17.04 1.33
C LYS A 277 -4.00 -15.78 0.69
N LEU A 278 -2.95 -15.21 1.29
CA LEU A 278 -2.27 -14.03 0.72
C LEU A 278 -1.67 -14.32 -0.65
N MET A 279 -1.04 -15.49 -0.80
CA MET A 279 -0.49 -15.90 -2.08
C MET A 279 -1.57 -16.11 -3.15
N GLU A 280 -2.73 -16.64 -2.78
CA GLU A 280 -3.87 -16.79 -3.68
C GLU A 280 -4.39 -15.43 -4.16
N ILE A 281 -4.64 -14.50 -3.22
CA ILE A 281 -5.09 -13.14 -3.54
C ILE A 281 -4.08 -12.42 -4.42
N TRP A 282 -2.79 -12.51 -4.10
CA TRP A 282 -1.74 -11.85 -4.89
C TRP A 282 -1.64 -12.40 -6.32
N LYS A 283 -1.68 -13.72 -6.51
CA LYS A 283 -1.73 -14.31 -7.85
C LYS A 283 -2.98 -13.89 -8.61
N HIS A 284 -4.13 -13.81 -7.93
CA HIS A 284 -5.36 -13.35 -8.54
C HIS A 284 -5.25 -11.88 -8.98
N TYR A 285 -4.69 -11.02 -8.12
CA TYR A 285 -4.37 -9.64 -8.41
C TYR A 285 -3.50 -9.51 -9.67
N GLU A 286 -2.38 -10.22 -9.77
CA GLU A 286 -1.50 -10.15 -10.95
C GLU A 286 -2.26 -10.48 -12.25
N ASN A 287 -3.06 -11.55 -12.23
CA ASN A 287 -3.83 -11.98 -13.39
C ASN A 287 -4.88 -10.94 -13.81
N VAL A 288 -5.60 -10.35 -12.85
CA VAL A 288 -6.65 -9.38 -13.14
C VAL A 288 -6.05 -8.02 -13.53
N TRP A 289 -4.99 -7.59 -12.85
CA TRP A 289 -4.23 -6.39 -13.20
C TRP A 289 -3.73 -6.45 -14.64
N GLU A 290 -3.15 -7.59 -15.07
CA GLU A 290 -2.66 -7.74 -16.44
C GLU A 290 -3.78 -7.58 -17.48
N LYS A 291 -4.98 -8.11 -17.20
CA LYS A 291 -6.16 -7.93 -18.07
C LYS A 291 -6.57 -6.47 -18.16
N VAL A 292 -6.75 -5.80 -17.01
CA VAL A 292 -7.13 -4.39 -16.94
C VAL A 292 -6.08 -3.53 -17.63
N PHE A 293 -4.81 -3.71 -17.31
CA PHE A 293 -3.71 -2.98 -17.95
C PHE A 293 -3.73 -3.15 -19.47
N ASN A 294 -3.84 -4.38 -19.98
CA ASN A 294 -3.88 -4.62 -21.42
C ASN A 294 -5.10 -4.01 -22.11
N LYS A 295 -6.24 -3.96 -21.41
CA LYS A 295 -7.48 -3.38 -21.91
C LYS A 295 -7.43 -1.86 -21.97
N TYR A 296 -6.90 -1.20 -20.94
CA TYR A 296 -6.96 0.25 -20.80
C TYR A 296 -5.67 1.00 -21.21
N LYS A 297 -4.55 0.31 -21.49
CA LYS A 297 -3.26 0.95 -21.86
C LYS A 297 -3.33 1.92 -23.04
N ASN A 298 -4.30 1.76 -23.95
CA ASN A 298 -4.49 2.61 -25.14
C ASN A 298 -5.53 3.73 -24.95
N CYS A 299 -6.23 3.79 -23.81
CA CYS A 299 -7.36 4.71 -23.57
C CYS A 299 -6.95 6.02 -22.87
N LYS A 300 -5.83 6.61 -23.31
CA LYS A 300 -5.03 7.60 -22.54
C LYS A 300 -5.81 8.77 -21.91
N ASP A 301 -6.79 9.32 -22.60
CA ASP A 301 -7.40 10.61 -22.21
C ASP A 301 -8.91 10.51 -21.92
N LYS A 302 -9.51 9.32 -22.09
CA LYS A 302 -10.96 9.18 -22.15
C LYS A 302 -11.61 8.99 -20.78
N HIS A 303 -11.11 8.03 -20.01
CA HIS A 303 -11.80 7.58 -18.80
C HIS A 303 -11.26 8.28 -17.54
N LYS A 304 -9.97 8.61 -17.53
CA LYS A 304 -9.24 9.24 -16.41
C LYS A 304 -9.66 8.69 -15.03
N LEU A 305 -9.99 7.41 -14.94
CA LEU A 305 -10.47 6.82 -13.69
C LEU A 305 -9.33 6.78 -12.67
N ASN A 306 -9.66 7.08 -11.42
CA ASN A 306 -8.82 6.86 -10.27
C ASN A 306 -9.65 6.23 -9.16
N PHE A 307 -9.09 5.29 -8.42
CA PHE A 307 -9.72 4.81 -7.20
C PHE A 307 -8.71 4.67 -6.06
N ILE A 308 -9.21 4.78 -4.83
CA ILE A 308 -8.41 4.69 -3.60
C ILE A 308 -9.08 3.63 -2.72
N VAL A 309 -8.28 2.71 -2.17
CA VAL A 309 -8.75 1.74 -1.18
C VAL A 309 -7.96 1.92 0.12
N SER A 310 -8.65 2.30 1.19
CA SER A 310 -8.00 2.76 2.43
C SER A 310 -8.74 2.34 3.70
N HIS A 311 -8.07 2.49 4.84
CA HIS A 311 -8.66 2.49 6.17
C HIS A 311 -8.71 3.92 6.72
N PRO A 312 -9.69 4.75 6.30
CA PRO A 312 -9.75 6.14 6.73
C PRO A 312 -9.86 6.21 8.25
N ASN A 313 -8.95 6.93 8.89
CA ASN A 313 -8.85 7.06 10.36
C ASN A 313 -8.84 5.71 11.10
N GLY A 314 -8.35 4.64 10.46
CA GLY A 314 -8.34 3.30 11.03
C GLY A 314 -9.70 2.59 11.03
N PHE A 315 -10.74 3.15 10.41
CA PHE A 315 -12.03 2.50 10.29
C PHE A 315 -12.02 1.32 9.30
N SER A 316 -13.19 0.70 9.15
CA SER A 316 -13.42 -0.34 8.15
C SER A 316 -13.04 0.15 6.75
N LYS A 317 -12.57 -0.77 5.92
CA LYS A 317 -12.03 -0.46 4.59
C LYS A 317 -13.06 0.25 3.72
N GLN A 318 -12.64 1.34 3.10
CA GLN A 318 -13.44 2.13 2.18
C GLN A 318 -12.80 2.17 0.80
N ILE A 319 -13.64 2.30 -0.22
CA ILE A 319 -13.30 2.42 -1.64
C ILE A 319 -13.88 3.73 -2.13
N THR A 320 -13.03 4.62 -2.62
CA THR A 320 -13.46 5.89 -3.22
C THR A 320 -13.11 5.87 -4.70
N VAL A 321 -14.09 6.09 -5.56
CA VAL A 321 -13.92 6.11 -7.03
C VAL A 321 -14.06 7.54 -7.52
N GLY A 322 -13.09 8.01 -8.29
CA GLY A 322 -13.08 9.37 -8.82
C GLY A 322 -12.34 9.46 -10.14
N LYS A 323 -11.90 10.68 -10.47
CA LYS A 323 -11.15 10.95 -11.70
C LYS A 323 -9.84 11.67 -11.36
N TRP A 324 -8.81 11.41 -12.14
CA TRP A 324 -7.61 12.23 -12.13
C TRP A 324 -7.70 13.35 -13.18
N LYS A 325 -7.04 14.48 -12.91
CA LYS A 325 -6.92 15.66 -13.76
C LYS A 325 -5.63 15.61 -14.56
N ASP A 326 -5.44 16.53 -15.51
CA ASP A 326 -4.24 16.54 -16.35
C ASP A 326 -2.92 16.47 -15.58
N ASN A 327 -1.97 15.76 -16.17
CA ASN A 327 -0.63 15.55 -15.67
C ASN A 327 0.30 16.53 -16.39
N PRO A 328 0.70 17.66 -15.79
CA PRO A 328 1.80 18.43 -16.33
C PRO A 328 3.04 17.55 -16.25
N GLU A 329 3.62 17.21 -17.41
CA GLU A 329 4.90 16.50 -17.46
C GLU A 329 5.96 17.37 -16.78
N LEU A 330 6.32 17.02 -15.53
CA LEU A 330 7.51 17.54 -14.90
C LEU A 330 8.67 16.72 -15.45
N ALA A 331 9.76 17.40 -15.83
CA ALA A 331 10.87 16.84 -16.61
C ALA A 331 11.44 15.49 -16.12
N ASN A 332 11.23 15.10 -14.86
CA ASN A 332 11.73 13.85 -14.27
C ASN A 332 10.71 13.07 -13.40
N ALA A 333 9.46 13.52 -13.28
CA ALA A 333 8.44 12.85 -12.44
C ALA A 333 7.03 13.08 -12.99
N THR A 334 6.17 12.08 -12.85
CA THR A 334 4.76 12.17 -13.20
C THR A 334 3.99 12.54 -11.94
N LYS A 335 3.33 13.70 -11.89
CA LYS A 335 2.54 14.12 -10.73
C LYS A 335 1.07 14.16 -11.13
N PHE A 336 0.28 13.23 -10.59
CA PHE A 336 -1.16 13.26 -10.78
C PHE A 336 -1.80 14.20 -9.80
N THR A 337 -2.64 15.10 -10.31
CA THR A 337 -3.66 15.73 -9.50
C THR A 337 -4.94 14.93 -9.68
N TYR A 338 -5.68 14.69 -8.60
CA TYR A 338 -6.95 13.99 -8.67
C TYR A 338 -8.00 14.70 -7.85
N VAL A 339 -9.25 14.48 -8.23
CA VAL A 339 -10.42 15.03 -7.54
C VAL A 339 -11.10 14.00 -6.65
N THR A 340 -10.54 12.80 -6.54
CA THR A 340 -11.02 11.77 -5.61
C THR A 340 -10.94 12.29 -4.18
N CYS A 341 -12.04 12.19 -3.44
CA CYS A 341 -12.09 12.58 -2.03
C CYS A 341 -11.03 11.84 -1.22
N THR A 342 -10.22 12.61 -0.49
CA THR A 342 -9.32 12.08 0.54
C THR A 342 -9.56 12.77 1.87
N CYS A 343 -9.72 11.98 2.92
CA CYS A 343 -9.50 12.36 4.31
C CYS A 343 -8.08 11.98 4.75
N LEU A 344 -7.71 12.39 5.98
CA LEU A 344 -6.37 12.17 6.56
C LEU A 344 -5.93 10.70 6.53
N GLY A 345 -6.81 9.73 6.78
CA GLY A 345 -6.41 8.31 6.70
C GLY A 345 -6.45 7.69 5.29
N SER A 346 -7.03 8.37 4.30
CA SER A 346 -7.14 7.85 2.92
C SER A 346 -6.08 8.41 1.97
N SER A 347 -5.50 9.56 2.30
CA SER A 347 -4.29 10.05 1.65
C SER A 347 -3.07 9.19 1.88
N GLU A 348 -3.14 8.36 2.92
CA GLU A 348 -2.11 7.39 3.24
C GLU A 348 -2.27 6.09 2.43
N ALA A 349 -3.35 5.99 1.65
CA ALA A 349 -3.61 4.85 0.82
C ALA A 349 -3.15 5.07 -0.61
N TYR A 350 -2.98 3.93 -1.27
CA TYR A 350 -2.52 3.86 -2.62
C TYR A 350 -3.63 4.28 -3.60
N ALA A 351 -3.35 5.27 -4.44
CA ALA A 351 -4.21 5.59 -5.58
C ALA A 351 -3.85 4.73 -6.79
N HIS A 352 -4.88 4.23 -7.46
CA HIS A 352 -4.75 3.35 -8.61
C HIS A 352 -5.23 4.06 -9.87
N TRP A 353 -4.37 4.06 -10.89
CA TRP A 353 -4.66 4.57 -12.22
C TRP A 353 -4.66 3.43 -13.24
N GLU A 354 -5.65 3.38 -14.13
CA GLU A 354 -5.80 2.28 -15.10
C GLU A 354 -4.61 2.12 -16.08
N ARG A 355 -3.79 3.16 -16.23
CA ARG A 355 -2.83 3.30 -17.34
C ARG A 355 -1.37 2.98 -17.02
N TYR A 356 -0.95 3.14 -15.78
CA TYR A 356 0.48 3.12 -15.47
C TYR A 356 0.93 1.71 -15.10
N SER A 357 2.04 1.27 -15.69
CA SER A 357 2.61 -0.04 -15.34
C SER A 357 3.13 -0.01 -13.92
N GLU A 358 3.29 -1.18 -13.29
CA GLU A 358 3.70 -1.18 -11.89
C GLU A 358 5.06 -0.58 -11.56
N LEU A 359 5.84 -0.34 -12.61
CA LEU A 359 7.19 0.18 -12.52
C LEU A 359 7.25 1.71 -12.36
N TYR A 360 6.20 2.44 -12.77
CA TYR A 360 6.17 3.91 -12.68
C TYR A 360 5.60 4.43 -11.35
N TRP A 361 5.12 3.54 -10.48
CA TRP A 361 4.43 3.93 -9.24
C TRP A 361 5.34 4.58 -8.20
N PHE A 362 6.63 4.23 -8.15
CA PHE A 362 7.58 4.80 -7.19
C PHE A 362 7.76 6.31 -7.31
N SER A 363 7.26 6.92 -8.39
CA SER A 363 7.37 8.35 -8.67
C SER A 363 6.09 9.13 -8.33
N LEU A 364 5.06 8.49 -7.79
CA LEU A 364 3.75 9.10 -7.60
C LEU A 364 3.62 9.61 -6.18
N VAL A 365 3.97 10.88 -6.01
CA VAL A 365 3.85 11.60 -4.74
C VAL A 365 2.39 12.02 -4.58
N HIS A 366 1.73 11.49 -3.54
CA HIS A 366 0.47 12.01 -3.06
C HIS A 366 0.69 13.39 -2.42
N GLU A 367 0.67 14.44 -3.23
CA GLU A 367 0.58 15.79 -2.71
C GLU A 367 -0.90 16.16 -2.54
N CYS A 368 -1.59 15.42 -1.67
CA CYS A 368 -2.73 16.04 -1.00
C CYS A 368 -2.12 17.19 -0.19
N LEU A 369 -2.68 18.39 -0.33
CA LEU A 369 -2.25 19.58 0.39
C LEU A 369 -2.44 19.36 1.90
N PHE A 370 -1.51 18.64 2.54
CA PHE A 370 -1.46 18.40 3.99
C PHE A 370 -1.03 19.65 4.76
N TYR A 371 -0.68 20.71 4.04
CA TYR A 371 0.13 21.79 4.57
C TYR A 371 -0.44 23.17 4.28
N ARG A 372 -1.74 23.35 4.51
CA ARG A 372 -2.28 24.66 4.84
C ARG A 372 -2.68 24.65 6.31
N SER A 373 -1.74 25.05 7.16
CA SER A 373 -1.97 25.52 8.53
C SER A 373 -2.67 26.87 8.51
#